data_AF-A0A3P7FSD5-F1
#
_entry.id   AF-A0A3P7FSD5-F1
#
_cell.length_a   1.000
_cell.length_b   1.000
_cell.length_c   1.000
_cell.angle_alpha   90.00
_cell.angle_beta   90.00
_cell.angle_gamma   90.00
#
_symmetry.space_group_name_H-M   'P 1'
#
loop_
_entity.id
_entity.type
_entity.pdbx_description
1 polymer ?
#
loop_
_entity_poly.entity_id
_entity_poly.type
_entity_poly.pdbx_seq_one_letter_code
_entity_poly.pdbx_strand_id
1 'polypeptide(L)'
;MVSPEIILVNYYFLLLIFDLVPLRYVSTKITTANVDIRYHNVDHSSNKHETECPRGWTRYERTKSCFHVIERRMRWSEAERACANFGGHLASITDEYENMFAFNVAKDANLSTPTLWLGRLVKLTRTGAYEWNDGAVGRHTDGFRGELPSGTDLCLTMWLDFDRPEGSWNEWDCNYASGYSALCKRSLKRTPINTTAKPNIRSGIDSGLSYYSRRCCLISSLCHNTSQSCTSEERCIPDDLDCWARTCPSGGIGWCLPLPKIQSLP
;
A
#
# COMPACT_ATOMS: atom_id res chain seq x y z
N MET A 1 -53.52 -14.19 12.05
CA MET A 1 -53.72 -15.51 12.68
C MET A 1 -52.98 -16.52 11.83
N VAL A 2 -51.81 -17.01 12.30
CA VAL A 2 -51.05 -18.05 11.59
C VAL A 2 -51.71 -19.38 11.92
N SER A 3 -52.04 -20.17 10.89
CA SER A 3 -52.75 -21.45 11.06
C SER A 3 -51.91 -22.40 11.93
N PRO A 4 -52.50 -23.07 12.95
CA PRO A 4 -51.78 -23.95 13.87
C PRO A 4 -50.99 -25.08 13.16
N GLU A 5 -51.46 -25.51 12.00
CA GLU A 5 -50.82 -26.52 11.14
C GLU A 5 -49.36 -26.14 10.76
N ILE A 6 -49.09 -24.85 10.49
CA ILE A 6 -47.76 -24.39 10.04
C ILE A 6 -46.73 -24.44 11.18
N ILE A 7 -47.18 -24.19 12.42
CA ILE A 7 -46.30 -24.23 13.60
C ILE A 7 -45.86 -25.67 13.89
N LEU A 8 -46.78 -26.63 13.73
CA LEU A 8 -46.47 -28.05 13.90
C LEU A 8 -45.44 -28.53 12.86
N VAL A 9 -45.61 -28.19 11.58
CA VAL A 9 -44.66 -28.59 10.52
C VAL A 9 -43.25 -28.07 10.80
N ASN A 10 -43.11 -26.81 11.25
CA ASN A 10 -41.81 -26.25 11.61
C ASN A 10 -41.17 -26.97 12.81
N TYR A 11 -41.96 -27.35 13.83
CA TYR A 11 -41.45 -28.10 14.98
C TYR A 11 -40.95 -29.50 14.58
N TYR A 12 -41.71 -30.23 13.74
CA TYR A 12 -41.25 -31.53 13.23
C TYR A 12 -39.99 -31.39 12.38
N PHE A 13 -39.90 -30.35 11.55
CA PHE A 13 -38.71 -30.10 10.73
C PHE A 13 -37.47 -29.80 11.59
N LEU A 14 -37.63 -29.04 12.68
CA LEU A 14 -36.57 -28.74 13.64
C LEU A 14 -36.14 -29.98 14.45
N LEU A 15 -37.06 -30.85 14.84
CA LEU A 15 -36.69 -32.09 15.56
C LEU A 15 -35.91 -33.06 14.65
N LEU A 16 -36.30 -33.18 13.38
CA LEU A 16 -35.60 -34.04 12.42
C LEU A 16 -34.14 -33.61 12.16
N ILE A 17 -33.84 -32.31 12.17
CA ILE A 17 -32.45 -31.84 12.03
C ILE A 17 -31.60 -32.08 13.28
N PHE A 18 -32.18 -32.14 14.49
CA PHE A 18 -31.44 -32.49 15.71
C PHE A 18 -31.20 -34.00 15.83
N ASP A 19 -32.15 -34.84 15.43
CA ASP A 19 -31.99 -36.30 15.46
C ASP A 19 -31.03 -36.83 14.37
N LEU A 20 -30.86 -36.09 13.27
CA LEU A 20 -29.91 -36.42 12.18
C LEU A 20 -28.47 -35.97 12.44
N VAL A 21 -28.15 -35.39 13.59
CA VAL A 21 -26.77 -35.16 14.02
C VAL A 21 -26.37 -36.25 15.00
N PRO A 22 -25.85 -37.41 14.55
CA PRO A 22 -25.25 -38.36 15.45
C PRO A 22 -24.09 -37.67 16.17
N LEU A 23 -24.28 -37.44 17.47
CA LEU A 23 -23.25 -37.08 18.44
C LEU A 23 -22.26 -38.25 18.57
N ARG A 24 -21.44 -38.50 17.54
CA ARG A 24 -20.23 -39.31 17.66
C ARG A 24 -19.06 -38.40 17.95
N TYR A 25 -19.12 -37.77 19.12
CA TYR A 25 -17.95 -37.20 19.77
C TYR A 25 -17.13 -38.35 20.36
N VAL A 26 -16.41 -39.09 19.50
CA VAL A 26 -15.49 -40.14 19.96
C VAL A 26 -14.09 -39.54 20.03
N SER A 27 -13.69 -39.28 21.27
CA SER A 27 -12.33 -38.98 21.70
C SER A 27 -11.37 -40.10 21.24
N THR A 28 -10.36 -39.75 20.46
CA THR A 28 -9.19 -40.62 20.22
C THR A 28 -7.94 -39.97 20.76
N LYS A 29 -7.32 -40.73 21.66
CA LYS A 29 -6.17 -40.41 22.51
C LYS A 29 -4.97 -39.91 21.71
N ILE A 30 -4.33 -38.87 22.24
CA ILE A 30 -3.02 -38.37 21.84
C ILE A 30 -1.98 -39.42 22.27
N THR A 31 -1.37 -40.11 21.31
CA THR A 31 -0.17 -40.92 21.57
C THR A 31 1.02 -40.12 21.05
N THR A 32 1.89 -39.68 21.96
CA THR A 32 3.15 -39.00 21.66
C THR A 32 4.12 -39.99 21.02
N ALA A 33 4.26 -39.95 19.70
CA ALA A 33 5.38 -40.59 19.01
C ALA A 33 6.55 -39.62 18.97
N ASN A 34 7.64 -39.96 19.65
CA ASN A 34 8.92 -39.27 19.59
C ASN A 34 9.44 -39.32 18.15
N VAL A 35 9.53 -38.17 17.49
CA VAL A 35 10.24 -38.03 16.22
C VAL A 35 11.62 -37.47 16.52
N ASP A 36 12.64 -38.32 16.35
CA ASP A 36 14.05 -37.93 16.34
C ASP A 36 14.31 -36.96 15.18
N ILE A 37 14.34 -35.66 15.46
CA ILE A 37 14.77 -34.66 14.48
C ILE A 37 16.30 -34.64 14.47
N ARG A 38 16.91 -35.38 13.55
CA ARG A 38 18.31 -35.17 13.17
C ARG A 38 18.40 -33.83 12.43
N TYR A 39 19.02 -32.85 13.08
CA TYR A 39 19.45 -31.59 12.45
C TYR A 39 20.45 -31.91 11.34
N HIS A 40 19.96 -31.99 10.11
CA HIS A 40 20.82 -31.81 8.94
C HIS A 40 21.07 -30.31 8.79
N ASN A 41 22.36 -29.94 8.74
CA ASN A 41 22.84 -28.59 8.47
C ASN A 41 22.05 -27.96 7.31
N VAL A 42 21.14 -27.05 7.65
CA VAL A 42 20.52 -26.17 6.67
C VAL A 42 21.59 -25.13 6.35
N ASP A 43 22.18 -25.29 5.17
CA ASP A 43 23.11 -24.36 4.58
C ASP A 43 22.49 -22.96 4.60
N HIS A 44 23.17 -22.04 5.29
CA HIS A 44 22.69 -20.70 5.64
C HIS A 44 22.81 -19.76 4.42
N SER A 45 22.27 -20.16 3.27
CA SER A 45 22.17 -19.33 2.07
C SER A 45 20.75 -18.75 1.93
N SER A 46 20.29 -18.07 2.97
CA SER A 46 19.07 -17.26 2.95
C SER A 46 19.28 -15.89 3.58
N ASN A 47 20.42 -15.25 3.29
CA ASN A 47 20.58 -13.81 3.40
C ASN A 47 20.52 -13.20 1.98
N LYS A 48 19.53 -13.61 1.18
CA LYS A 48 19.17 -12.86 -0.01
C LYS A 48 18.44 -11.61 0.47
N HIS A 49 19.23 -10.60 0.82
CA HIS A 49 18.76 -9.27 1.18
C HIS A 49 17.81 -8.80 0.07
N GLU A 50 16.55 -8.56 0.43
CA GLU A 50 15.50 -8.12 -0.49
C GLU A 50 15.70 -6.62 -0.77
N THR A 51 16.78 -6.31 -1.48
CA THR A 51 17.15 -4.94 -1.88
C THR A 51 16.39 -4.47 -3.12
N GLU A 52 15.85 -5.43 -3.89
CA GLU A 52 15.18 -5.21 -5.16
C GLU A 52 13.76 -5.74 -5.12
N CYS A 53 12.88 -5.11 -5.89
CA CYS A 53 11.50 -5.58 -6.02
C CYS A 53 11.43 -6.91 -6.78
N PRO A 54 10.48 -7.80 -6.43
CA PRO A 54 10.27 -9.02 -7.20
C PRO A 54 9.91 -8.70 -8.65
N ARG A 55 10.12 -9.67 -9.56
CA ARG A 55 9.75 -9.50 -10.97
C ARG A 55 8.25 -9.17 -11.07
N GLY A 56 7.92 -8.15 -11.87
CA GLY A 56 6.54 -7.67 -12.05
C GLY A 56 6.07 -6.66 -11.00
N TRP A 57 6.93 -6.29 -10.04
CA TRP A 57 6.67 -5.22 -9.08
C TRP A 57 7.46 -3.96 -9.45
N THR A 58 6.87 -2.79 -9.23
CA THR A 58 7.48 -1.49 -9.49
C THR A 58 7.97 -0.87 -8.18
N ARG A 59 9.24 -0.44 -8.16
CA ARG A 59 9.91 0.09 -6.97
C ARG A 59 9.54 1.55 -6.71
N TYR A 60 9.11 1.83 -5.49
CA TYR A 60 8.94 3.19 -4.99
C TYR A 60 10.05 3.54 -3.99
N GLU A 61 10.96 4.42 -4.43
CA GLU A 61 12.22 4.68 -3.73
C GLU A 61 12.03 5.38 -2.37
N ARG A 62 11.02 6.25 -2.25
CA ARG A 62 10.86 7.14 -1.09
C ARG A 62 10.47 6.39 0.18
N THR A 63 9.58 5.40 0.07
CA THR A 63 9.22 4.50 1.19
C THR A 63 9.95 3.17 1.15
N LYS A 64 10.88 2.97 0.19
CA LYS A 64 11.58 1.70 -0.05
C LYS A 64 10.59 0.54 -0.14
N SER A 65 9.58 0.71 -0.98
CA SER A 65 8.50 -0.25 -1.14
C SER A 65 8.37 -0.69 -2.60
N CYS A 66 7.59 -1.75 -2.80
CA CYS A 66 7.29 -2.32 -4.11
C CYS A 66 5.79 -2.36 -4.28
N PHE A 67 5.32 -2.01 -5.47
CA PHE A 67 3.92 -2.02 -5.86
C PHE A 67 3.66 -3.02 -6.98
N HIS A 68 2.49 -3.67 -6.96
CA HIS A 68 2.09 -4.61 -8.01
C HIS A 68 0.58 -4.65 -8.16
N VAL A 69 0.11 -4.77 -9.40
CA VAL A 69 -1.31 -4.85 -9.71
C VAL A 69 -1.69 -6.31 -9.92
N ILE A 70 -2.68 -6.80 -9.15
CA ILE A 70 -3.36 -8.05 -9.45
C ILE A 70 -4.61 -7.72 -10.26
N GLU A 71 -4.59 -8.03 -11.54
CA GLU A 71 -5.66 -7.66 -12.49
C GLU A 71 -6.99 -8.37 -12.21
N ARG A 72 -6.96 -9.58 -11.63
CA ARG A 72 -8.15 -10.36 -11.31
C ARG A 72 -9.08 -9.59 -10.37
N ARG A 73 -10.37 -9.51 -10.71
CA ARG A 73 -11.38 -8.87 -9.87
C ARG A 73 -11.76 -9.75 -8.69
N MET A 74 -11.80 -9.17 -7.51
CA MET A 74 -11.99 -9.85 -6.24
C MET A 74 -12.81 -8.95 -5.30
N ARG A 75 -13.49 -9.54 -4.31
CA ARG A 75 -13.97 -8.76 -3.16
C ARG A 75 -12.77 -8.22 -2.39
N TRP A 76 -12.98 -7.18 -1.58
CA TRP A 76 -11.87 -6.53 -0.88
C TRP A 76 -11.07 -7.51 0.00
N SER A 77 -11.75 -8.38 0.76
CA SER A 77 -11.10 -9.36 1.64
C SER A 77 -10.31 -10.44 0.90
N GLU A 78 -10.73 -10.79 -0.31
CA GLU A 78 -10.03 -11.71 -1.20
C GLU A 78 -8.80 -11.04 -1.83
N ALA A 79 -8.91 -9.75 -2.18
CA ALA A 79 -7.82 -8.93 -2.68
C ALA A 79 -6.72 -8.74 -1.63
N GLU A 80 -7.08 -8.42 -0.38
CA GLU A 80 -6.14 -8.34 0.74
C GLU A 80 -5.41 -9.66 0.96
N ARG A 81 -6.13 -10.78 0.95
CA ARG A 81 -5.53 -12.12 1.07
C ARG A 81 -4.57 -12.42 -0.10
N ALA A 82 -4.92 -11.97 -1.30
CA ALA A 82 -4.04 -12.15 -2.46
C ALA A 82 -2.74 -11.37 -2.32
N CYS A 83 -2.78 -10.11 -1.85
CA CYS A 83 -1.57 -9.34 -1.55
C CYS A 83 -0.75 -9.96 -0.40
N ALA A 84 -1.42 -10.48 0.64
CA ALA A 84 -0.78 -11.18 1.76
C ALA A 84 0.01 -12.42 1.30
N ASN A 85 -0.51 -13.16 0.32
CA ASN A 85 0.20 -14.32 -0.26
C ASN A 85 1.51 -13.93 -0.97
N PHE A 86 1.67 -12.67 -1.38
CA PHE A 86 2.92 -12.13 -1.93
C PHE A 86 3.81 -11.45 -0.88
N GLY A 87 3.48 -11.57 0.42
CA GLY A 87 4.24 -10.94 1.50
C GLY A 87 4.06 -9.41 1.55
N GLY A 88 2.87 -8.94 1.16
CA GLY A 88 2.47 -7.53 1.23
C GLY A 88 1.05 -7.36 1.73
N HIS A 89 0.49 -6.17 1.52
CA HIS A 89 -0.91 -5.84 1.82
C HIS A 89 -1.51 -5.10 0.63
N LEU A 90 -2.83 -4.92 0.60
CA LEU A 90 -3.40 -3.88 -0.23
C LEU A 90 -2.74 -2.54 0.09
N ALA A 91 -2.50 -1.74 -0.95
CA ALA A 91 -1.63 -0.59 -0.85
C ALA A 91 -2.17 0.47 0.11
N SER A 92 -1.37 0.78 1.14
CA SER A 92 -1.47 2.04 1.87
C SER A 92 -0.83 3.17 1.07
N ILE A 93 -1.42 4.35 1.15
CA ILE A 93 -0.90 5.57 0.53
C ILE A 93 -0.64 6.60 1.62
N THR A 94 0.62 6.99 1.80
CA THR A 94 1.03 7.81 2.95
C THR A 94 1.11 9.31 2.67
N ASP A 95 1.14 9.70 1.39
CA ASP A 95 1.24 11.08 0.89
C ASP A 95 0.98 11.14 -0.62
N GLU A 96 1.03 12.34 -1.20
CA GLU A 96 0.67 12.63 -2.58
C GLU A 96 1.62 12.09 -3.63
N TYR A 97 2.91 12.04 -3.31
CA TYR A 97 3.88 11.48 -4.22
C TYR A 97 3.69 9.97 -4.34
N GLU A 98 3.35 9.30 -3.23
CA GLU A 98 3.00 7.88 -3.27
C GLU A 98 1.67 7.66 -4.00
N ASN A 99 0.69 8.56 -3.83
CA ASN A 99 -0.59 8.47 -4.55
C ASN A 99 -0.42 8.56 -6.07
N MET A 100 0.33 9.55 -6.55
CA MET A 100 0.59 9.71 -7.99
C MET A 100 1.41 8.54 -8.55
N PHE A 101 2.39 8.03 -7.79
CA PHE A 101 3.14 6.85 -8.18
C PHE A 101 2.24 5.62 -8.30
N ALA A 102 1.39 5.38 -7.29
CA ALA A 102 0.42 4.29 -7.28
C ALA A 102 -0.55 4.38 -8.46
N PHE A 103 -1.06 5.58 -8.76
CA PHE A 103 -1.91 5.83 -9.92
C PHE A 103 -1.23 5.45 -11.23
N ASN A 104 0.03 5.85 -11.45
CA ASN A 104 0.75 5.52 -12.68
C ASN A 104 0.97 4.00 -12.83
N VAL A 105 1.42 3.34 -11.76
CA VAL A 105 1.56 1.86 -11.74
C VAL A 105 0.24 1.17 -12.07
N ALA A 106 -0.86 1.68 -11.52
CA ALA A 106 -2.20 1.16 -11.77
C ALA A 106 -2.69 1.42 -13.20
N LYS A 107 -2.44 2.61 -13.73
CA LYS A 107 -2.84 3.02 -15.08
C LYS A 107 -2.12 2.19 -16.14
N ASP A 108 -0.84 1.93 -15.96
CA ASP A 108 -0.01 1.14 -16.88
C ASP A 108 -0.47 -0.32 -16.99
N ALA A 109 -1.23 -0.83 -16.01
CA ALA A 109 -1.80 -2.17 -16.04
C ALA A 109 -3.00 -2.34 -16.98
N ASN A 110 -3.51 -1.25 -17.60
CA ASN A 110 -4.59 -1.28 -18.60
C ASN A 110 -5.80 -2.16 -18.21
N LEU A 111 -6.30 -1.95 -16.99
CA LEU A 111 -7.35 -2.78 -16.40
C LEU A 111 -8.68 -2.68 -17.15
N SER A 112 -9.32 -3.83 -17.37
CA SER A 112 -10.65 -3.91 -17.98
C SER A 112 -11.76 -3.21 -17.19
N THR A 113 -11.63 -3.17 -15.87
CA THR A 113 -12.35 -2.19 -15.05
C THR A 113 -11.30 -1.25 -14.46
N PRO A 114 -11.38 0.03 -14.76
CA PRO A 114 -10.39 1.06 -14.44
C PRO A 114 -10.51 1.56 -13.00
N THR A 115 -10.62 0.61 -12.08
CA THR A 115 -10.78 0.84 -10.65
C THR A 115 -10.18 -0.34 -9.92
N LEU A 116 -9.44 -0.05 -8.85
CA LEU A 116 -8.81 -1.07 -8.03
C LEU A 116 -9.01 -0.80 -6.54
N TRP A 117 -8.90 -1.85 -5.75
CA TRP A 117 -8.88 -1.78 -4.29
C TRP A 117 -7.56 -1.24 -3.77
N LEU A 118 -7.66 -0.37 -2.77
CA LEU A 118 -6.57 0.03 -1.88
C LEU A 118 -6.73 -0.63 -0.50
N GLY A 119 -5.78 -0.38 0.39
CA GLY A 119 -5.92 -0.74 1.80
C GLY A 119 -7.15 -0.06 2.43
N ARG A 120 -7.57 -0.56 3.59
CA ARG A 120 -8.68 0.00 4.36
C ARG A 120 -8.16 0.96 5.41
N LEU A 121 -8.88 2.05 5.63
CA LEU A 121 -8.64 2.96 6.74
C LEU A 121 -9.20 2.34 8.03
N VAL A 122 -8.38 2.24 9.06
CA VAL A 122 -8.79 1.71 10.38
C VAL A 122 -9.05 2.81 11.39
N LYS A 123 -8.41 3.98 11.22
CA LYS A 123 -8.56 5.13 12.12
C LYS A 123 -8.31 6.45 11.42
N LEU A 124 -9.15 7.43 11.75
CA LEU A 124 -8.98 8.84 11.39
C LEU A 124 -8.55 9.60 12.64
N THR A 125 -7.35 10.17 12.64
CA THR A 125 -6.92 11.01 13.76
C THR A 125 -7.54 12.40 13.66
N ARG A 126 -7.68 13.08 14.80
CA ARG A 126 -8.13 14.49 14.83
C ARG A 126 -7.22 15.44 14.04
N THR A 127 -5.98 15.03 13.76
CA THR A 127 -5.01 15.81 12.97
C THR A 127 -5.12 15.53 11.48
N GLY A 128 -6.09 14.72 11.03
CA GLY A 128 -6.23 14.32 9.62
C GLY A 128 -5.23 13.26 9.17
N ALA A 129 -4.61 12.53 10.09
CA ALA A 129 -3.78 11.37 9.73
C ALA A 129 -4.66 10.12 9.62
N TYR A 130 -4.35 9.28 8.64
CA TYR A 130 -5.01 8.00 8.41
C TYR A 130 -4.12 6.87 8.87
N GLU A 131 -4.69 5.94 9.63
CA GLU A 131 -4.08 4.63 9.88
C GLU A 131 -4.69 3.62 8.90
N TRP A 132 -3.83 2.89 8.21
CA TRP A 132 -4.18 1.85 7.25
C TRP A 132 -4.18 0.47 7.89
N ASN A 133 -4.84 -0.52 7.27
CA ASN A 133 -4.91 -1.89 7.77
C ASN A 133 -3.55 -2.62 7.81
N ASP A 134 -2.54 -2.13 7.10
CA ASP A 134 -1.15 -2.59 7.18
C ASP A 134 -0.35 -1.91 8.31
N GLY A 135 -0.98 -1.01 9.07
CA GLY A 135 -0.36 -0.22 10.15
C GLY A 135 0.38 1.02 9.66
N ALA A 136 0.40 1.32 8.36
CA ALA A 136 0.99 2.55 7.85
C ALA A 136 0.18 3.75 8.32
N VAL A 137 0.88 4.85 8.60
CA VAL A 137 0.26 6.13 8.95
C VAL A 137 0.61 7.16 7.89
N GLY A 138 -0.41 7.65 7.19
CA GLY A 138 -0.29 8.72 6.19
C GLY A 138 -0.88 10.03 6.68
N ARG A 139 -0.39 11.16 6.18
CA ARG A 139 -1.05 12.45 6.40
C ARG A 139 -1.98 12.75 5.23
N HIS A 140 -3.16 13.30 5.53
CA HIS A 140 -3.97 13.96 4.52
C HIS A 140 -3.35 15.32 4.18
N THR A 141 -3.23 15.61 2.90
CA THR A 141 -3.14 16.98 2.39
C THR A 141 -4.31 17.16 1.47
N ASP A 142 -5.40 17.70 2.01
CA ASP A 142 -6.57 18.20 1.29
C ASP A 142 -6.93 17.51 -0.03
N GLY A 143 -7.31 16.24 0.07
CA GLY A 143 -7.96 15.47 -0.96
C GLY A 143 -6.96 15.02 -1.99
N PHE A 144 -6.75 13.71 -2.11
CA PHE A 144 -6.46 13.13 -3.41
C PHE A 144 -7.72 13.30 -4.28
N ARG A 145 -7.92 14.55 -4.68
CA ARG A 145 -8.80 15.06 -5.72
C ARG A 145 -10.29 14.64 -5.63
N GLY A 146 -10.73 14.21 -4.45
CA GLY A 146 -12.10 13.84 -4.12
C GLY A 146 -12.49 14.19 -2.69
N GLU A 147 -13.63 13.66 -2.25
CA GLU A 147 -14.15 13.84 -0.89
C GLU A 147 -13.31 13.04 0.13
N LEU A 148 -13.24 13.54 1.37
CA LEU A 148 -12.67 12.78 2.49
C LEU A 148 -13.47 11.49 2.68
N PRO A 149 -12.81 10.34 2.92
CA PRO A 149 -13.51 9.13 3.34
C PRO A 149 -14.36 9.41 4.58
N SER A 150 -15.64 9.07 4.50
CA SER A 150 -16.66 9.33 5.53
C SER A 150 -16.43 8.48 6.79
N GLY A 151 -15.70 7.37 6.68
CA GLY A 151 -15.44 6.50 7.81
C GLY A 151 -14.61 5.26 7.48
N THR A 152 -14.72 4.25 8.34
CA THR A 152 -13.97 3.00 8.19
C THR A 152 -14.84 1.85 7.70
N ASP A 153 -16.18 1.98 7.66
CA ASP A 153 -17.10 0.89 7.31
C ASP A 153 -17.04 0.49 5.83
N LEU A 154 -16.58 1.40 4.97
CA LEU A 154 -16.43 1.17 3.53
C LEU A 154 -14.96 0.89 3.16
N CYS A 155 -14.77 0.31 1.99
CA CYS A 155 -13.46 -0.01 1.43
C CYS A 155 -13.05 1.03 0.40
N LEU A 156 -11.75 1.34 0.35
CA LEU A 156 -11.23 2.35 -0.57
C LEU A 156 -10.89 1.76 -1.93
N THR A 157 -11.23 2.53 -2.96
CA THR A 157 -10.84 2.30 -4.34
C THR A 157 -10.08 3.48 -4.91
N MET A 158 -9.23 3.23 -5.90
CA MET A 158 -8.63 4.27 -6.74
C MET A 158 -9.23 4.21 -8.14
N TRP A 159 -9.67 5.35 -8.64
CA TRP A 159 -10.20 5.52 -10.00
C TRP A 159 -9.08 5.82 -11.00
N LEU A 160 -9.13 5.18 -12.18
CA LEU A 160 -8.08 5.27 -13.21
C LEU A 160 -8.51 6.00 -14.50
N ASP A 161 -9.80 6.21 -14.74
CA ASP A 161 -10.33 6.84 -15.97
C ASP A 161 -11.71 7.53 -15.77
N PHE A 162 -11.73 8.65 -15.08
CA PHE A 162 -12.98 9.40 -14.94
C PHE A 162 -12.71 10.88 -15.17
N ASP A 163 -13.76 11.71 -15.26
CA ASP A 163 -13.68 13.20 -15.19
C ASP A 163 -13.22 13.70 -13.81
N ARG A 164 -12.48 12.85 -13.10
CA ARG A 164 -11.99 13.02 -11.75
C ARG A 164 -10.49 13.10 -11.85
N PRO A 165 -9.86 13.94 -11.04
CA PRO A 165 -8.44 14.11 -11.23
C PRO A 165 -7.67 12.82 -10.85
N GLU A 166 -6.50 12.66 -11.42
CA GLU A 166 -5.70 11.44 -11.35
C GLU A 166 -5.45 10.97 -9.92
N GLY A 167 -5.65 9.68 -9.67
CA GLY A 167 -5.46 9.05 -8.37
C GLY A 167 -6.55 9.37 -7.35
N SER A 168 -7.74 9.81 -7.79
CA SER A 168 -8.88 10.04 -6.90
C SER A 168 -9.30 8.76 -6.18
N TRP A 169 -9.62 8.90 -4.89
CA TRP A 169 -10.15 7.80 -4.09
C TRP A 169 -11.67 7.84 -4.02
N ASN A 170 -12.27 6.67 -3.83
CA ASN A 170 -13.70 6.52 -3.62
C ASN A 170 -13.98 5.41 -2.59
N GLU A 171 -14.93 5.66 -1.68
CA GLU A 171 -15.45 4.64 -0.77
C GLU A 171 -16.47 3.75 -1.48
N TRP A 172 -16.40 2.44 -1.25
CA TRP A 172 -17.30 1.47 -1.86
C TRP A 172 -17.57 0.27 -0.95
N ASP A 173 -18.64 -0.47 -1.25
CA ASP A 173 -18.97 -1.71 -0.54
C ASP A 173 -17.83 -2.74 -0.68
N CYS A 174 -17.23 -3.10 0.46
CA CYS A 174 -16.18 -4.11 0.57
C CYS A 174 -16.56 -5.48 -0.02
N ASN A 175 -17.86 -5.80 -0.04
CA ASN A 175 -18.41 -7.07 -0.50
C ASN A 175 -18.94 -7.02 -1.94
N TYR A 176 -18.69 -5.92 -2.66
CA TYR A 176 -19.15 -5.73 -4.04
C TYR A 176 -18.89 -6.98 -4.89
N ALA A 177 -19.98 -7.62 -5.32
CA ALA A 177 -19.93 -8.99 -5.83
C ALA A 177 -19.12 -9.16 -7.12
N SER A 178 -19.10 -8.15 -7.98
CA SER A 178 -18.28 -8.16 -9.20
C SER A 178 -16.79 -7.90 -8.92
N GLY A 179 -16.47 -7.34 -7.75
CA GLY A 179 -15.11 -7.04 -7.31
C GLY A 179 -14.37 -6.01 -8.17
N TYR A 180 -13.16 -5.69 -7.72
CA TYR A 180 -12.19 -4.87 -8.45
C TYR A 180 -10.82 -5.56 -8.42
N SER A 181 -9.93 -5.13 -9.31
CA SER A 181 -8.51 -5.49 -9.27
C SER A 181 -7.86 -4.95 -7.98
N ALA A 182 -6.62 -5.35 -7.68
CA ALA A 182 -5.95 -4.97 -6.44
C ALA A 182 -4.62 -4.27 -6.71
N LEU A 183 -4.33 -3.19 -6.00
CA LEU A 183 -2.97 -2.66 -5.89
C LEU A 183 -2.34 -3.16 -4.60
N CYS A 184 -1.30 -3.97 -4.71
CA CYS A 184 -0.54 -4.48 -3.57
C CYS A 184 0.69 -3.61 -3.31
N LYS A 185 1.07 -3.49 -2.04
CA LYS A 185 2.30 -2.82 -1.56
C LYS A 185 3.05 -3.74 -0.61
N ARG A 186 4.38 -3.73 -0.68
CA ARG A 186 5.24 -4.36 0.33
C ARG A 186 6.52 -3.57 0.56
N SER A 187 6.99 -3.52 1.80
CA SER A 187 8.23 -2.82 2.17
C SER A 187 9.46 -3.70 1.93
N LEU A 188 10.52 -3.11 1.37
CA LEU A 188 11.84 -3.74 1.29
C LEU A 188 12.46 -3.78 2.70
N LYS A 189 13.12 -4.89 3.04
CA LYS A 189 13.81 -5.01 4.34
C LYS A 189 15.02 -4.06 4.38
N ARG A 190 15.16 -3.28 5.46
CA ARG A 190 16.34 -2.43 5.66
C ARG A 190 17.60 -3.30 5.77
N THR A 191 18.60 -3.01 4.95
CA THR A 191 19.98 -3.47 5.20
C THR A 191 20.52 -2.74 6.43
N PRO A 192 21.01 -3.41 7.48
CA PRO A 192 21.84 -2.77 8.48
C PRO A 192 23.08 -2.21 7.78
N ILE A 193 23.27 -0.88 7.79
CA ILE A 193 24.47 -0.28 7.25
C ILE A 193 25.63 -0.67 8.18
N ASN A 194 26.43 -1.66 7.78
CA ASN A 194 27.75 -1.87 8.38
C ASN A 194 28.67 -0.75 7.88
N THR A 195 28.64 0.38 8.58
CA THR A 195 29.39 1.58 8.22
C THR A 195 30.86 1.42 8.60
N THR A 196 31.68 0.79 7.74
CA THR A 196 33.14 0.94 7.78
C THR A 196 33.79 1.19 6.42
N ALA A 197 33.02 1.42 5.35
CA ALA A 197 33.57 1.79 4.06
C ALA A 197 33.46 3.30 3.81
N LYS A 198 34.61 3.97 3.80
CA LYS A 198 34.82 5.37 3.40
C LYS A 198 34.29 5.57 1.96
N PRO A 199 33.53 6.64 1.64
CA PRO A 199 32.87 6.79 0.36
C PRO A 199 33.89 7.05 -0.75
N ASN A 200 33.94 6.17 -1.74
CA ASN A 200 34.63 6.41 -3.00
C ASN A 200 33.55 6.61 -4.07
N ILE A 201 33.37 7.86 -4.48
CA ILE A 201 32.39 8.31 -5.46
C ILE A 201 32.86 7.83 -6.84
N ARG A 202 32.20 6.81 -7.41
CA ARG A 202 32.23 6.56 -8.85
C ARG A 202 30.82 6.31 -9.36
N SER A 203 30.33 7.32 -10.08
CA SER A 203 29.13 7.32 -10.89
C SER A 203 29.20 6.25 -11.98
N GLY A 204 28.16 5.45 -12.14
CA GLY A 204 28.06 4.52 -13.26
C GLY A 204 26.71 3.81 -13.36
N ILE A 205 26.02 4.08 -14.47
CA ILE A 205 25.19 3.16 -15.29
C ILE A 205 23.80 2.82 -14.70
N ASP A 206 22.68 2.66 -15.42
CA ASP A 206 22.13 3.05 -16.74
C ASP A 206 20.75 2.35 -16.73
N SER A 207 19.65 3.10 -16.80
CA SER A 207 18.26 2.64 -17.05
C SER A 207 17.36 3.88 -17.09
N GLY A 208 16.65 4.08 -18.20
CA GLY A 208 15.90 5.29 -18.56
C GLY A 208 15.01 5.86 -17.44
N LEU A 209 15.14 7.19 -17.26
CA LEU A 209 14.57 8.03 -16.18
C LEU A 209 15.27 7.89 -14.81
N SER A 210 16.61 7.92 -14.79
CA SER A 210 17.40 7.91 -13.55
C SER A 210 17.53 9.30 -12.87
N TYR A 211 16.42 9.97 -12.59
CA TYR A 211 16.49 11.11 -11.69
C TYR A 211 16.45 10.63 -10.22
N TYR A 212 17.55 10.77 -9.50
CA TYR A 212 17.62 10.53 -8.06
C TYR A 212 17.37 11.86 -7.31
N SER A 213 16.22 11.97 -6.62
CA SER A 213 15.89 13.14 -5.81
C SER A 213 16.83 13.28 -4.61
N ARG A 214 17.36 14.49 -4.38
CA ARG A 214 18.25 14.82 -3.25
C ARG A 214 17.58 15.77 -2.28
N ARG A 215 17.96 15.69 -0.99
CA ARG A 215 17.52 16.65 0.03
C ARG A 215 18.16 18.02 -0.23
N CYS A 216 17.33 19.05 -0.34
CA CYS A 216 17.75 20.44 -0.40
C CYS A 216 17.30 21.20 0.84
N CYS A 217 17.83 22.41 0.99
CA CYS A 217 17.44 23.33 2.04
C CYS A 217 17.04 24.65 1.40
N LEU A 218 15.87 25.16 1.80
CA LEU A 218 15.35 26.43 1.26
C LEU A 218 16.11 27.63 1.84
N ILE A 219 16.69 27.50 3.04
CA ILE A 219 17.49 28.53 3.71
C ILE A 219 18.78 27.93 4.28
N SER A 220 19.93 28.28 3.71
CA SER A 220 21.22 27.68 4.07
C SER A 220 21.61 27.78 5.55
N SER A 221 21.18 28.84 6.26
CA SER A 221 21.58 29.10 7.65
C SER A 221 20.99 28.13 8.68
N LEU A 222 19.89 27.42 8.37
CA LEU A 222 19.24 26.48 9.30
C LEU A 222 19.73 25.03 9.14
N CYS A 223 20.56 24.75 8.12
CA CYS A 223 20.94 23.40 7.75
C CYS A 223 22.39 23.10 8.13
N HIS A 224 22.58 22.36 9.23
CA HIS A 224 23.91 21.86 9.62
C HIS A 224 24.39 20.80 8.62
N ASN A 225 25.20 21.20 7.63
CA ASN A 225 26.02 20.35 6.73
C ASN A 225 25.32 19.17 6.01
N THR A 226 24.00 19.05 6.07
CA THR A 226 23.26 17.85 5.62
C THR A 226 22.51 18.03 4.29
N SER A 227 22.49 19.24 3.72
CA SER A 227 21.74 19.55 2.49
C SER A 227 22.63 20.16 1.41
N GLN A 228 22.53 19.63 0.19
CA GLN A 228 23.14 20.21 -1.00
C GLN A 228 22.18 21.22 -1.65
N SER A 229 22.71 22.22 -2.35
CA SER A 229 21.89 23.05 -3.25
C SER A 229 21.47 22.23 -4.47
N CYS A 230 20.24 22.43 -4.94
CA CYS A 230 19.80 21.87 -6.22
C CYS A 230 20.63 22.43 -7.38
N THR A 231 20.73 21.68 -8.48
CA THR A 231 21.43 22.12 -9.68
C THR A 231 20.59 23.12 -10.48
N SER A 232 21.18 23.70 -11.53
CA SER A 232 20.50 24.64 -12.44
C SER A 232 19.29 24.03 -13.17
N GLU A 233 19.23 22.71 -13.29
CA GLU A 233 18.16 21.97 -13.95
C GLU A 233 17.08 21.50 -12.97
N GLU A 234 17.17 21.91 -11.70
CA GLU A 234 16.35 21.43 -10.60
C GLU A 234 15.67 22.58 -9.85
N ARG A 235 14.54 22.28 -9.20
CA ARG A 235 13.85 23.14 -8.23
C ARG A 235 13.83 22.46 -6.87
N CYS A 236 14.16 23.20 -5.81
CA CYS A 236 13.94 22.75 -4.43
C CYS A 236 12.45 22.91 -4.07
N ILE A 237 11.75 21.81 -3.80
CA ILE A 237 10.38 21.80 -3.30
C ILE A 237 10.40 21.50 -1.81
N PRO A 238 9.77 22.33 -0.95
CA PRO A 238 9.62 22.02 0.47
C PRO A 238 9.09 20.60 0.71
N ASP A 239 9.57 19.92 1.76
CA ASP A 239 9.03 18.64 2.25
C ASP A 239 7.64 18.83 2.88
N ASP A 240 7.25 20.10 3.10
CA ASP A 240 5.96 20.49 3.62
C ASP A 240 4.97 20.71 2.47
N LEU A 241 3.98 19.83 2.43
CA LEU A 241 2.95 19.76 1.40
C LEU A 241 1.94 20.92 1.53
N ASP A 242 1.87 21.56 2.70
CA ASP A 242 1.03 22.74 2.93
C ASP A 242 1.53 23.97 2.14
N CYS A 243 2.72 23.93 1.55
CA CYS A 243 3.34 25.07 0.86
C CYS A 243 2.61 25.59 -0.38
N TRP A 244 1.63 24.85 -0.90
CA TRP A 244 0.75 25.31 -1.97
C TRP A 244 -0.43 26.14 -1.44
N ALA A 245 -0.91 25.85 -0.22
CA ALA A 245 -2.06 26.51 0.41
C ALA A 245 -1.66 27.50 1.51
N ARG A 246 -0.44 27.38 2.05
CA ARG A 246 0.11 28.18 3.15
C ARG A 246 1.56 28.54 2.85
N THR A 247 2.07 29.59 3.50
CA THR A 247 3.50 29.85 3.54
C THR A 247 4.18 28.74 4.35
N CYS A 248 5.15 28.04 3.74
CA CYS A 248 6.05 27.15 4.47
C CYS A 248 6.68 27.92 5.64
N PRO A 249 6.96 27.30 6.79
CA PRO A 249 7.91 27.87 7.74
C PRO A 249 9.21 28.18 6.99
N SER A 250 9.61 29.44 6.97
CA SER A 250 10.83 29.93 6.35
C SER A 250 12.05 29.23 6.99
N GLY A 251 12.46 28.08 6.44
CA GLY A 251 13.54 27.27 7.00
C GLY A 251 13.42 25.75 6.81
N GLY A 252 12.35 25.27 6.15
CA GLY A 252 12.13 23.84 5.90
C GLY A 252 13.14 23.17 4.97
N ILE A 253 13.33 21.87 5.21
CA ILE A 253 14.01 20.92 4.31
C ILE A 253 13.11 20.68 3.09
N GLY A 254 13.70 20.38 1.93
CA GLY A 254 12.98 20.05 0.70
C GLY A 254 13.63 18.93 -0.12
N TRP A 255 13.10 18.72 -1.33
CA TRP A 255 13.61 17.82 -2.36
C TRP A 255 13.94 18.58 -3.64
N CYS A 256 15.11 18.31 -4.22
CA CYS A 256 15.40 18.70 -5.59
C CYS A 256 14.61 17.79 -6.53
N LEU A 257 13.83 18.40 -7.41
CA LEU A 257 13.15 17.75 -8.53
C LEU A 257 13.57 18.42 -9.84
N PRO A 258 13.59 17.69 -10.98
CA PRO A 258 13.91 18.27 -12.26
C PRO A 258 12.87 19.33 -12.64
N LEU A 259 13.31 20.39 -13.31
CA LEU A 259 12.40 21.38 -13.87
C LEU A 259 11.44 20.71 -14.86
N PRO A 260 10.15 21.11 -14.90
CA PRO A 260 9.23 20.62 -15.92
C PRO A 260 9.82 20.86 -17.30
N LYS A 261 9.81 19.83 -18.15
CA LYS A 261 10.08 20.03 -19.57
C LYS A 261 8.97 20.93 -20.10
N ILE A 262 9.30 22.15 -20.49
CA ILE A 262 8.37 23.01 -21.21
C ILE A 262 8.07 22.27 -22.51
N GLN A 263 6.94 21.59 -22.58
CA GLN A 263 6.39 21.20 -23.87
C GLN A 263 6.04 22.52 -24.55
N SER A 264 6.78 22.86 -25.60
CA SER A 264 6.35 23.90 -26.52
C SER A 264 4.95 23.50 -26.99
N LEU A 265 3.93 24.21 -26.51
CA LEU A 265 2.60 24.12 -27.08
C LEU A 265 2.75 24.47 -28.59
N PRO A 266 2.18 23.66 -29.49
CA PRO A 266 2.26 23.90 -30.92
C PRO A 266 1.67 25.24 -31.33
#